data_AF-A0A7Z1RZ79-F1
#
_entry.id   AF-A0A7Z1RZ79-F1
#
_cell.length_a   1.000
_cell.length_b   1.000
_cell.length_c   1.000
_cell.angle_alpha   90.00
_cell.angle_beta   90.00
_cell.angle_gamma   90.00
#
_symmetry.space_group_name_H-M   'P 1'
#
loop_
_entity.id
_entity.type
_entity.pdbx_description
1 polymer ?
#
loop_
_entity_poly.entity_id
_entity_poly.type
_entity_poly.pdbx_seq_one_letter_code
_entity_poly.pdbx_strand_id
1 'polypeptide(L)'
;MDIEVLKKRVTPELERNILDWKKKPESHFTGFNEQPLEWGSRVIGNAVMFGLTDSHGMIFMPNISCDYKVKKERYTLGWVEGISMYGGGIAIVQHFALNEKITGMGLGTALFGAIARFLKSHNAIAIEFRENHSSKIEHYRSFFGKLNVPEVKRGVWRFELYPYHEVPEKVRMFHEALKNPNKHQW
;
A
#
# COMPACT_ATOMS: atom_id res chain seq x y z
N MET A 1 -2.13 -26.74 -3.48
CA MET A 1 -1.76 -26.88 -2.05
C MET A 1 -2.88 -26.26 -1.25
N ASP A 2 -3.55 -27.07 -0.45
CA ASP A 2 -4.97 -26.95 -0.14
C ASP A 2 -5.37 -25.79 0.77
N ILE A 3 -6.41 -25.08 0.32
CA ILE A 3 -7.25 -24.13 1.07
C ILE A 3 -7.80 -24.75 2.37
N GLU A 4 -7.76 -26.07 2.51
CA GLU A 4 -8.25 -26.82 3.68
C GLU A 4 -7.38 -26.68 4.94
N VAL A 5 -6.08 -26.40 4.83
CA VAL A 5 -5.21 -26.21 6.01
C VAL A 5 -5.61 -24.95 6.80
N LEU A 6 -6.22 -23.98 6.13
CA LEU A 6 -6.72 -22.75 6.76
C LEU A 6 -8.12 -22.90 7.39
N LYS A 7 -8.79 -24.06 7.30
CA LYS A 7 -10.15 -24.26 7.86
C LYS A 7 -10.19 -24.47 9.38
N LYS A 8 -9.06 -24.59 10.10
CA LYS A 8 -9.06 -24.92 11.55
C LYS A 8 -8.30 -23.91 12.39
N ARG A 9 -9.05 -23.01 13.07
CA ARG A 9 -8.69 -22.15 14.24
C ARG A 9 -7.39 -21.32 14.11
N VAL A 10 -7.41 -20.10 14.65
CA VAL A 10 -6.16 -19.39 14.96
C VAL A 10 -5.39 -20.26 15.95
N THR A 11 -4.27 -20.85 15.51
CA THR A 11 -3.43 -21.69 16.37
C THR A 11 -2.44 -20.81 17.12
N PRO A 12 -1.96 -21.21 18.31
CA PRO A 12 -0.88 -20.49 19.01
C PRO A 12 0.40 -20.34 18.17
N GLU A 13 0.59 -21.21 17.18
CA GLU A 13 1.65 -21.09 16.18
C GLU A 13 1.38 -19.93 15.21
N LEU A 14 0.16 -19.81 14.67
CA LEU A 14 -0.24 -18.68 13.83
C LEU A 14 -0.14 -17.34 14.58
N GLU A 15 -0.50 -17.29 15.87
CA GLU A 15 -0.35 -16.07 16.67
C GLU A 15 1.11 -15.66 16.83
N ARG A 16 2.00 -16.60 17.16
CA ARG A 16 3.44 -16.35 17.24
C ARG A 16 4.03 -15.91 15.91
N ASN A 17 3.57 -16.51 14.82
CA ASN A 17 3.96 -16.17 13.46
C ASN A 17 3.54 -14.73 13.08
N ILE A 18 2.32 -14.33 13.43
CA ILE A 18 1.85 -12.95 13.22
C ILE A 18 2.66 -11.97 14.05
N LEU A 19 3.02 -12.31 15.29
CA LEU A 19 3.87 -11.47 16.13
C LEU A 19 5.28 -11.32 15.56
N ASP A 20 5.82 -12.37 14.96
CA ASP A 20 7.15 -12.30 14.31
C ASP A 20 7.10 -11.45 13.03
N TRP A 21 6.11 -11.67 12.17
CA TRP A 21 5.87 -10.87 10.97
C TRP A 21 5.77 -9.38 11.29
N LYS A 22 5.09 -9.01 12.39
CA LYS A 22 4.94 -7.62 12.84
C LYS A 22 6.27 -6.91 13.16
N LYS A 23 7.37 -7.64 13.40
CA LYS A 23 8.68 -7.03 13.68
C LYS A 23 9.31 -6.42 12.44
N LYS A 24 9.10 -7.01 11.26
CA LYS A 24 9.62 -6.50 9.98
C LYS A 24 8.67 -6.80 8.80
N PRO A 25 7.45 -6.25 8.81
CA PRO A 25 6.41 -6.58 7.82
C PRO A 25 6.86 -6.43 6.36
N GLU A 26 7.65 -5.40 6.07
CA GLU A 26 8.06 -5.03 4.72
C GLU A 26 9.00 -6.08 4.10
N SER A 27 9.73 -6.84 4.91
CA SER A 27 10.58 -7.93 4.42
C SER A 27 9.79 -9.13 3.89
N HIS A 28 8.47 -9.12 4.10
CA HIS A 28 7.59 -10.16 3.62
C HIS A 28 6.66 -9.69 2.49
N PHE A 29 6.89 -8.49 1.96
CA PHE A 29 6.19 -8.01 0.79
C PHE A 29 6.74 -8.72 -0.45
N THR A 30 5.83 -9.31 -1.23
CA THR A 30 6.14 -9.93 -2.50
C THR A 30 5.29 -9.27 -3.58
N GLY A 31 5.89 -8.91 -4.72
CA GLY A 31 5.10 -8.46 -5.87
C GLY A 31 4.25 -9.58 -6.43
N PHE A 32 3.10 -9.21 -6.98
CA PHE A 32 2.27 -10.14 -7.75
C PHE A 32 3.09 -10.79 -8.87
N ASN A 33 2.94 -12.11 -9.05
CA ASN A 33 3.78 -12.92 -9.95
C ASN A 33 5.30 -12.75 -9.73
N GLU A 34 5.72 -12.50 -8.49
CA GLU A 34 7.14 -12.33 -8.11
C GLU A 34 7.83 -11.15 -8.81
N GLN A 35 7.04 -10.18 -9.30
CA GLN A 35 7.59 -8.96 -9.86
C GLN A 35 8.32 -8.14 -8.78
N PRO A 36 9.41 -7.44 -9.15
CA PRO A 36 10.09 -6.53 -8.24
C PRO A 36 9.14 -5.39 -7.82
N LEU A 37 9.15 -5.06 -6.54
CA LEU A 37 8.32 -4.01 -5.96
C LEU A 37 8.92 -2.62 -6.19
N GLU A 38 9.02 -2.25 -7.46
CA GLU A 38 9.59 -1.00 -7.92
C GLU A 38 8.56 -0.21 -8.74
N TRP A 39 8.75 1.09 -8.85
CA TRP A 39 7.96 1.90 -9.75
C TRP A 39 8.27 1.53 -11.20
N GLY A 40 7.24 1.39 -12.02
CA GLY A 40 7.37 1.22 -13.45
C GLY A 40 8.09 2.42 -14.09
N SER A 41 8.86 2.12 -15.15
CA SER A 41 9.67 3.11 -15.88
C SER A 41 8.87 4.02 -16.81
N ARG A 42 7.57 3.76 -17.02
CA ARG A 42 6.72 4.52 -17.93
C ARG A 42 5.74 5.40 -17.17
N VAL A 43 5.83 6.70 -17.43
CA VAL A 43 4.85 7.69 -16.99
C VAL A 43 3.70 7.73 -18.00
N ILE A 44 2.48 7.52 -17.53
CA ILE A 44 1.26 7.50 -18.37
C ILE A 44 0.45 8.77 -18.12
N GLY A 45 0.10 9.48 -19.20
CA GLY A 45 -0.79 10.66 -19.18
C GLY A 45 -2.27 10.28 -19.06
N ASN A 46 -2.62 9.42 -18.10
CA ASN A 46 -3.99 8.92 -17.90
C ASN A 46 -4.65 9.46 -16.62
N ALA A 47 -4.11 10.53 -16.03
CA ALA A 47 -4.58 11.07 -14.75
C ALA A 47 -6.08 11.38 -14.74
N VAL A 48 -6.62 11.90 -15.85
CA VAL A 48 -8.04 12.25 -16.00
C VAL A 48 -8.95 11.02 -15.85
N MET A 49 -8.55 9.86 -16.36
CA MET A 49 -9.34 8.62 -16.22
C MET A 49 -9.48 8.15 -14.77
N PHE A 50 -8.61 8.65 -13.87
CA PHE A 50 -8.66 8.38 -12.43
C PHE A 50 -9.21 9.57 -11.61
N GLY A 51 -9.83 10.55 -12.28
CA GLY A 51 -10.40 11.74 -11.65
C GLY A 51 -9.35 12.72 -11.13
N LEU A 52 -8.14 12.72 -11.70
CA LEU A 52 -7.00 13.54 -11.29
C LEU A 52 -6.67 14.59 -12.35
N THR A 53 -5.97 15.65 -11.96
CA THR A 53 -5.63 16.77 -12.85
C THR A 53 -4.71 16.29 -13.97
N ASP A 54 -5.04 16.65 -15.21
CA ASP A 54 -4.32 16.21 -16.43
C ASP A 54 -2.88 16.73 -16.55
N SER A 55 -2.51 17.68 -15.69
CA SER A 55 -1.18 18.30 -15.69
C SER A 55 -0.06 17.40 -15.14
N HIS A 56 -0.35 16.15 -14.76
CA HIS A 56 0.63 15.24 -14.18
C HIS A 56 0.48 13.82 -14.73
N GLY A 57 1.62 13.16 -14.93
CA GLY A 57 1.63 11.75 -15.27
C GLY A 57 1.42 10.82 -14.06
N MET A 58 1.15 9.55 -14.35
CA MET A 58 1.03 8.48 -13.38
C MET A 58 2.06 7.39 -13.63
N ILE A 59 2.63 6.85 -12.55
CA ILE A 59 3.46 5.63 -12.57
C ILE A 59 2.82 4.56 -11.70
N PHE A 60 3.07 3.31 -12.02
CA PHE A 60 2.43 2.15 -11.38
C PHE A 60 3.47 1.28 -10.71
N MET A 61 3.07 0.60 -9.65
CA MET A 61 3.86 -0.44 -9.00
C MET A 61 3.04 -1.74 -9.00
N PRO A 62 3.68 -2.92 -9.06
CA PRO A 62 2.97 -4.18 -8.90
C PRO A 62 2.19 -4.23 -7.58
N ASN A 63 1.08 -4.99 -7.58
CA ASN A 63 0.35 -5.27 -6.34
C ASN A 63 1.25 -5.97 -5.33
N ILE A 64 1.06 -5.66 -4.05
CA ILE A 64 1.83 -6.26 -2.95
C ILE A 64 0.99 -7.36 -2.31
N SER A 65 1.54 -8.57 -2.31
CA SER A 65 1.11 -9.66 -1.45
C SER A 65 1.90 -9.60 -0.14
N CYS A 66 1.17 -9.61 0.98
CA CYS A 66 1.76 -9.60 2.32
C CYS A 66 1.83 -11.03 2.82
N ASP A 67 2.94 -11.70 2.52
CA ASP A 67 3.07 -13.12 2.80
C ASP A 67 3.78 -13.39 4.12
N TYR A 68 3.75 -14.63 4.55
CA TYR A 68 4.63 -15.13 5.59
C TYR A 68 4.99 -16.57 5.24
N LYS A 69 6.28 -16.86 5.20
CA LYS A 69 6.79 -18.17 4.79
C LYS A 69 7.25 -18.94 6.03
N VAL A 70 6.65 -20.09 6.28
CA VAL A 70 7.07 -21.02 7.33
C VAL A 70 7.42 -22.34 6.68
N LYS A 71 8.67 -22.79 6.82
CA LYS A 71 9.16 -24.01 6.17
C LYS A 71 8.88 -23.98 4.65
N LYS A 72 7.98 -24.84 4.16
CA LYS A 72 7.58 -24.93 2.74
C LYS A 72 6.22 -24.29 2.45
N GLU A 73 5.60 -23.63 3.43
CA GLU A 73 4.25 -23.08 3.32
C GLU A 73 4.29 -21.55 3.24
N ARG A 74 3.44 -20.98 2.37
CA ARG A 74 3.26 -19.54 2.19
C ARG A 74 1.84 -19.18 2.65
N TYR A 75 1.77 -18.25 3.59
CA TYR A 75 0.53 -17.73 4.15
C TYR A 75 0.35 -16.28 3.70
N THR A 76 -0.70 -15.99 2.94
CA THR A 76 -1.00 -14.60 2.57
C THR A 76 -1.91 -13.97 3.62
N LEU A 77 -1.36 -12.95 4.29
CA LEU A 77 -2.00 -12.23 5.39
C LEU A 77 -2.83 -11.04 4.91
N GLY A 78 -2.47 -10.47 3.76
CA GLY A 78 -3.17 -9.33 3.17
C GLY A 78 -2.70 -9.00 1.76
N TRP A 79 -3.41 -8.07 1.13
CA TRP A 79 -3.22 -7.63 -0.24
C TRP A 79 -3.31 -6.11 -0.33
N VAL A 80 -2.44 -5.52 -1.14
CA VAL A 80 -2.45 -4.10 -1.45
C VAL A 80 -2.39 -3.94 -2.96
N GLU A 81 -3.43 -3.37 -3.56
CA GLU A 81 -3.61 -3.40 -5.01
C GLU A 81 -3.93 -2.02 -5.60
N GLY A 82 -3.70 -1.91 -6.91
CA GLY A 82 -3.90 -0.67 -7.66
C GLY A 82 -2.94 0.43 -7.22
N ILE A 83 -1.70 0.07 -6.94
CA ILE A 83 -0.68 0.98 -6.43
C ILE A 83 -0.17 1.86 -7.58
N SER A 84 -0.35 3.17 -7.43
CA SER A 84 0.15 4.15 -8.38
C SER A 84 0.68 5.38 -7.67
N MET A 85 1.45 6.22 -8.36
CA MET A 85 1.87 7.52 -7.85
C MET A 85 1.46 8.62 -8.83
N TYR A 86 0.92 9.70 -8.27
CA TYR A 86 0.41 10.86 -8.98
C TYR A 86 1.03 12.17 -8.45
N GLY A 87 1.07 13.20 -9.30
CA GLY A 87 1.11 14.61 -8.85
C GLY A 87 2.35 15.02 -8.06
N GLY A 88 3.50 14.37 -8.31
CA GLY A 88 4.72 14.65 -7.56
C GLY A 88 4.73 14.02 -6.17
N GLY A 89 4.34 12.74 -6.07
CA GLY A 89 4.64 11.91 -4.90
C GLY A 89 3.46 11.41 -4.08
N ILE A 90 2.22 11.64 -4.52
CA ILE A 90 1.04 11.09 -3.86
C ILE A 90 0.88 9.64 -4.33
N ALA A 91 1.16 8.67 -3.47
CA ALA A 91 0.89 7.28 -3.74
C ALA A 91 -0.60 6.98 -3.53
N ILE A 92 -1.24 6.33 -4.49
CA ILE A 92 -2.64 5.91 -4.44
C ILE A 92 -2.67 4.40 -4.24
N VAL A 93 -3.49 3.94 -3.31
CA VAL A 93 -3.79 2.53 -3.06
C VAL A 93 -5.30 2.34 -3.24
N GLN A 94 -5.71 1.49 -4.19
CA GLN A 94 -7.13 1.27 -4.49
C GLN A 94 -7.76 0.13 -3.70
N HIS A 95 -6.94 -0.77 -3.16
CA HIS A 95 -7.44 -1.87 -2.36
C HIS A 95 -6.44 -2.20 -1.26
N PHE A 96 -6.93 -2.28 -0.02
CA PHE A 96 -6.14 -2.59 1.17
C PHE A 96 -6.92 -3.62 1.99
N ALA A 97 -6.60 -4.90 1.80
CA ALA A 97 -7.37 -5.99 2.37
C ALA A 97 -6.51 -6.89 3.28
N LEU A 98 -7.16 -7.42 4.31
CA LEU A 98 -6.60 -8.46 5.19
C LEU A 98 -7.40 -9.74 5.01
N ASN A 99 -6.76 -10.87 5.31
CA ASN A 99 -7.45 -12.13 5.44
C ASN A 99 -8.42 -12.07 6.63
N GLU A 100 -9.70 -12.39 6.42
CA GLU A 100 -10.75 -12.21 7.44
C GLU A 100 -10.45 -12.93 8.76
N LYS A 101 -9.74 -14.07 8.68
CA LYS A 101 -9.49 -14.97 9.81
C LYS A 101 -8.52 -14.39 10.84
N ILE A 102 -7.76 -13.37 10.43
CA ILE A 102 -6.76 -12.69 11.26
C ILE A 102 -7.13 -11.21 11.46
N THR A 103 -8.28 -10.78 10.92
CA THR A 103 -8.89 -9.49 11.21
C THR A 103 -9.26 -9.45 12.69
N GLY A 104 -8.75 -8.44 13.42
CA GLY A 104 -8.92 -8.31 14.87
C GLY A 104 -7.66 -8.55 15.70
N MET A 105 -6.61 -9.15 15.11
CA MET A 105 -5.33 -9.36 15.80
C MET A 105 -4.39 -8.14 15.74
N GLY A 106 -4.91 -6.95 15.47
CA GLY A 106 -4.11 -5.72 15.28
C GLY A 106 -3.20 -5.74 14.05
N LEU A 107 -3.41 -6.68 13.11
CA LEU A 107 -2.59 -6.80 11.91
C LEU A 107 -2.80 -5.64 10.94
N GLY A 108 -4.02 -5.10 10.85
CA GLY A 108 -4.32 -3.96 9.96
C GLY A 108 -3.49 -2.73 10.26
N THR A 109 -3.35 -2.37 11.54
CA THR A 109 -2.50 -1.25 11.97
C THR A 109 -1.03 -1.49 11.62
N ALA A 110 -0.54 -2.71 11.84
CA ALA A 110 0.85 -3.07 11.50
C ALA A 110 1.09 -3.01 9.99
N LEU A 111 0.16 -3.54 9.19
CA LEU A 111 0.23 -3.51 7.74
C LEU A 111 0.14 -2.08 7.19
N PHE A 112 -0.76 -1.26 7.73
CA PHE A 112 -0.85 0.16 7.37
C PHE A 112 0.49 0.87 7.61
N GLY A 113 1.06 0.73 8.81
CA GLY A 113 2.36 1.34 9.12
C GLY A 113 3.49 0.84 8.24
N ALA A 114 3.46 -0.44 7.86
CA ALA A 114 4.43 -1.04 6.95
C ALA A 114 4.32 -0.49 5.53
N ILE A 115 3.11 -0.40 5.00
CA ILE A 115 2.85 0.20 3.69
C ILE A 115 3.24 1.68 3.68
N ALA A 116 2.99 2.40 4.78
CA ALA A 116 3.44 3.78 4.92
C ALA A 116 4.96 3.92 4.84
N ARG A 117 5.71 3.10 5.59
CA ARG A 117 7.18 3.10 5.55
C ARG A 117 7.72 2.65 4.20
N PHE A 118 7.12 1.62 3.62
CA PHE A 118 7.51 1.10 2.31
C PHE A 118 7.30 2.15 1.22
N LEU A 119 6.12 2.75 1.11
CA LEU A 119 5.87 3.77 0.09
C LEU A 119 6.75 5.02 0.33
N LYS A 120 6.99 5.40 1.59
CA LYS A 120 7.93 6.47 1.93
C LYS A 120 9.36 6.17 1.46
N SER A 121 9.85 4.94 1.63
CA SER A 121 11.18 4.55 1.13
C SER A 121 11.24 4.46 -0.40
N HIS A 122 10.08 4.38 -1.04
CA HIS A 122 9.90 4.45 -2.49
C HIS A 122 9.42 5.84 -2.93
N ASN A 123 9.95 6.89 -2.31
CA ASN A 123 9.74 8.29 -2.69
C ASN A 123 8.30 8.81 -2.59
N ALA A 124 7.34 8.16 -1.93
CA ALA A 124 6.05 8.80 -1.69
C ALA A 124 6.15 9.90 -0.62
N ILE A 125 5.38 10.98 -0.78
CA ILE A 125 5.23 12.07 0.21
C ILE A 125 3.89 12.00 0.96
N ALA A 126 2.89 11.42 0.33
CA ALA A 126 1.58 11.18 0.90
C ALA A 126 1.02 9.88 0.34
N ILE A 127 0.05 9.31 1.04
CA ILE A 127 -0.69 8.13 0.60
C ILE A 127 -2.18 8.46 0.62
N GLU A 128 -2.86 8.14 -0.47
CA GLU A 128 -4.31 8.15 -0.55
C GLU A 128 -4.82 6.72 -0.69
N PHE A 129 -5.54 6.25 0.33
CA PHE A 129 -6.31 5.01 0.26
C PHE A 129 -7.69 5.34 -0.31
N ARG A 130 -8.05 4.70 -1.41
CA ARG A 130 -9.32 4.94 -2.11
C ARG A 130 -10.16 3.68 -2.09
N GLU A 131 -11.40 3.78 -1.59
CA GLU A 131 -12.40 2.72 -1.61
C GLU A 131 -13.62 3.20 -2.37
N ASN A 132 -14.01 2.45 -3.40
CA ASN A 132 -15.13 2.76 -4.27
C ASN A 132 -16.36 1.88 -3.98
N HIS A 133 -16.19 0.78 -3.26
CA HIS A 133 -17.29 -0.07 -2.82
C HIS A 133 -18.03 0.59 -1.66
N SER A 134 -19.22 1.13 -1.97
CA SER A 134 -20.08 1.83 -1.02
C SER A 134 -20.37 1.01 0.25
N SER A 135 -20.46 -0.31 0.14
CA SER A 135 -20.71 -1.23 1.26
C SER A 135 -19.52 -1.38 2.23
N LYS A 136 -18.32 -0.91 1.86
CA LYS A 136 -17.10 -1.03 2.66
C LYS A 136 -16.63 0.29 3.26
N ILE A 137 -17.14 1.43 2.79
CA ILE A 137 -16.69 2.77 3.22
C ILE A 137 -16.75 2.93 4.75
N GLU A 138 -17.85 2.52 5.40
CA GLU A 138 -17.98 2.63 6.86
C GLU A 138 -16.95 1.79 7.62
N HIS A 139 -16.60 0.61 7.07
CA HIS A 139 -15.59 -0.26 7.65
C HIS A 139 -14.21 0.43 7.64
N TYR A 140 -13.82 1.01 6.51
CA TYR A 140 -12.58 1.76 6.39
C TYR A 140 -12.60 3.05 7.21
N ARG A 141 -13.74 3.75 7.30
CA ARG A 141 -13.86 4.93 8.17
C ARG A 141 -13.59 4.58 9.63
N SER A 142 -14.16 3.48 10.12
CA SER A 142 -13.88 2.97 11.47
C SER A 142 -12.40 2.60 11.66
N PHE A 143 -11.80 1.95 10.66
CA PHE A 143 -10.39 1.54 10.70
C PHE A 143 -9.44 2.75 10.71
N PHE A 144 -9.54 3.65 9.73
CA PHE A 144 -8.68 4.83 9.60
C PHE A 144 -8.93 5.87 10.70
N GLY A 145 -10.17 5.95 11.23
CA GLY A 145 -10.48 6.78 12.39
C GLY A 145 -9.67 6.40 13.63
N LYS A 146 -9.45 5.10 13.87
CA LYS A 146 -8.57 4.63 14.97
C LYS A 146 -7.11 5.01 14.78
N LEU A 147 -6.70 5.28 13.54
CA LEU A 147 -5.34 5.66 13.17
C LEU A 147 -5.18 7.18 13.04
N ASN A 148 -6.22 7.96 13.31
CA ASN A 148 -6.27 9.41 13.09
C ASN A 148 -5.92 9.81 11.64
N VAL A 149 -6.31 8.98 10.66
CA VAL A 149 -6.14 9.28 9.23
C VAL A 149 -7.44 9.88 8.69
N PRO A 150 -7.46 11.17 8.33
CA PRO A 150 -8.69 11.85 7.93
C PRO A 150 -9.19 11.37 6.56
N GLU A 151 -10.51 11.30 6.43
CA GLU A 151 -11.20 11.18 5.14
C GLU A 151 -11.27 12.57 4.48
N VAL A 152 -10.56 12.78 3.37
CA VAL A 152 -10.47 14.09 2.68
C VAL A 152 -11.54 14.27 1.61
N LYS A 153 -12.06 13.16 1.10
CA LYS A 153 -13.21 13.05 0.20
C LYS A 153 -13.90 11.72 0.47
N ARG A 154 -15.18 11.59 0.12
CA ARG A 154 -15.92 10.34 0.33
C ARG A 154 -15.15 9.13 -0.23
N GLY A 155 -14.80 8.17 0.63
CA GLY A 155 -14.05 6.98 0.27
C GLY A 155 -12.54 7.21 0.05
N VAL A 156 -11.99 8.36 0.44
CA VAL A 156 -10.57 8.70 0.26
C VAL A 156 -9.96 9.14 1.59
N TRP A 157 -9.03 8.34 2.11
CA TRP A 157 -8.27 8.63 3.33
C TRP A 157 -6.84 9.00 2.98
N ARG A 158 -6.36 10.11 3.52
CA ARG A 158 -5.05 10.67 3.17
C ARG A 158 -4.11 10.70 4.37
N PHE A 159 -2.91 10.18 4.18
CA PHE A 159 -1.85 10.14 5.18
C PHE A 159 -0.58 10.81 4.67
N GLU A 160 -0.14 11.88 5.33
CA GLU A 160 1.09 12.59 5.03
C GLU A 160 2.30 11.84 5.61
N LEU A 161 3.34 11.60 4.79
CA LEU A 161 4.53 10.84 5.21
C LEU A 161 5.63 11.73 5.81
N TYR A 162 5.51 13.05 5.65
CA TYR A 162 6.40 14.08 6.17
C TYR A 162 5.62 15.20 6.89
N PRO A 163 4.78 14.90 7.90
CA PRO A 163 3.89 15.90 8.49
C PRO A 163 4.61 17.02 9.26
N TYR A 164 5.85 16.78 9.69
CA TYR A 164 6.66 17.69 10.50
C TYR A 164 8.10 17.86 10.00
N HIS A 165 8.39 17.37 8.80
CA HIS A 165 9.74 17.36 8.23
C HIS A 165 9.69 17.82 6.79
N GLU A 166 10.78 18.43 6.33
CA GLU A 166 10.94 18.70 4.91
C GLU A 166 11.10 17.39 4.12
N VAL A 167 10.57 17.38 2.90
CA VAL A 167 10.75 16.27 1.98
C VAL A 167 12.21 16.25 1.50
N PRO A 168 12.94 15.13 1.66
CA PRO A 168 14.34 15.04 1.25
C PRO A 168 14.55 15.43 -0.21
N GLU A 169 15.66 16.11 -0.52
CA GLU A 169 15.99 16.58 -1.88
C GLU A 169 15.89 15.45 -2.91
N LYS A 170 16.45 14.27 -2.62
CA LYS A 170 16.38 13.11 -3.50
C LYS A 170 14.94 12.72 -3.88
N VAL A 171 14.00 12.84 -2.94
CA VAL A 171 12.58 12.53 -3.17
C VAL A 171 11.94 13.62 -4.04
N ARG A 172 12.24 14.90 -3.75
CA ARG A 172 11.76 16.03 -4.57
C ARG A 172 12.27 15.94 -6.01
N MET A 173 13.55 15.64 -6.20
CA MET A 173 14.15 15.45 -7.54
C MET A 173 13.48 14.31 -8.32
N PHE A 174 13.18 13.19 -7.65
CA PHE A 174 12.43 12.10 -8.27
C PHE A 174 11.06 12.56 -8.77
N HIS A 175 10.34 13.36 -7.99
CA HIS A 175 9.04 13.91 -8.39
C HIS A 175 9.10 14.90 -9.54
N GLU A 176 10.09 15.78 -9.53
CA GLU A 176 10.30 16.72 -10.65
C GLU A 176 10.62 15.99 -11.95
N ALA A 177 11.35 14.88 -11.90
CA ALA A 177 11.59 14.03 -13.06
C ALA A 177 10.29 13.42 -13.63
N LEU A 178 9.35 13.00 -12.76
CA LEU A 178 8.06 12.45 -13.19
C LEU A 178 7.12 13.48 -13.83
N LYS A 179 7.24 14.76 -13.46
CA LYS A 179 6.45 15.84 -14.05
C LYS A 179 6.88 16.19 -15.48
N ASN A 180 8.11 15.82 -15.88
CA ASN A 180 8.70 16.12 -17.19
C ASN A 180 9.20 14.85 -17.90
N PRO A 181 8.31 13.91 -18.29
CA PRO A 181 8.71 12.62 -18.85
C PRO A 181 9.53 12.72 -20.16
N ASN A 182 9.45 13.86 -20.88
CA ASN A 182 10.22 14.09 -22.11
C ASN A 182 11.69 14.52 -21.87
N LYS A 183 12.09 14.81 -20.62
CA LYS A 183 13.48 15.23 -20.31
C LYS A 183 14.38 14.10 -19.83
N HIS A 184 13.83 13.00 -19.31
CA HIS A 184 14.60 11.91 -18.73
C HIS A 184 14.01 10.56 -19.15
N GLN A 185 14.52 10.02 -20.27
CA GLN A 185 14.44 8.59 -20.55
C GLN A 185 15.47 7.90 -19.64
N TRP A 186 15.01 6.96 -18.82
CA TRP A 186 15.83 6.12 -17.95
C TRP A 186 16.13 4.78 -18.63
#